data_AF-A0AB34HDX7-F1
#
_entry.id   AF-A0AB34HDX7-F1
#
_cell.length_a   1.000
_cell.length_b   1.000
_cell.length_c   1.000
_cell.angle_alpha   90.00
_cell.angle_beta   90.00
_cell.angle_gamma   90.00
#
_symmetry.space_group_name_H-M   'P 1'
#
loop_
_entity.id
_entity.type
_entity.pdbx_description
1 polymer ?
#
loop_
_entity_poly.entity_id
_entity_poly.type
_entity_poly.pdbx_seq_one_letter_code
_entity_poly.pdbx_strand_id
1 'polypeptide(L)'
;MAQQQMTSSQKALMLELKSLQEEPVEGFRITLVDESDLYNWEVAIFGPPNTLYEGGYFKVPPTPSQTRLPRAEAAAFGSFPGQEWERG
;
A
#
# COMPACT_ATOMS: atom_id res chain seq x y z
N MET A 1 17.98 0.44 -30.33
CA MET A 1 16.85 0.63 -29.41
C MET A 1 16.79 -0.59 -28.50
N ALA A 2 17.23 -0.50 -27.24
CA ALA A 2 17.07 -1.61 -26.31
C ALA A 2 15.58 -1.70 -25.94
N GLN A 3 14.93 -2.80 -26.29
CA GLN A 3 13.57 -3.07 -25.80
C GLN A 3 13.70 -3.33 -24.29
N GLN A 4 13.25 -2.38 -23.48
CA GLN A 4 13.21 -2.56 -22.03
C GLN A 4 12.31 -3.76 -21.74
N GLN A 5 12.91 -4.86 -21.30
CA GLN A 5 12.21 -6.12 -21.15
C GLN A 5 11.32 -6.04 -19.90
N MET A 6 10.03 -5.79 -20.11
CA MET A 6 9.05 -5.82 -19.03
C MET A 6 9.00 -7.19 -18.38
N THR A 7 9.05 -7.21 -17.05
CA THR A 7 8.89 -8.43 -16.26
C THR A 7 7.46 -8.96 -16.39
N SER A 8 7.24 -10.25 -16.11
CA SER A 8 5.89 -10.82 -16.11
C SER A 8 4.95 -10.11 -15.14
N SER A 9 5.46 -9.70 -13.97
CA SER A 9 4.69 -8.94 -12.98
C SER A 9 4.33 -7.54 -13.48
N GLN A 10 5.24 -6.81 -14.15
CA GLN A 10 4.91 -5.52 -14.76
C GLN A 10 3.81 -5.64 -15.82
N LYS A 11 3.86 -6.68 -16.66
CA LYS A 11 2.83 -6.92 -17.68
C LYS A 11 1.46 -7.18 -17.05
N ALA A 12 1.41 -8.00 -16.00
CA ALA A 12 0.16 -8.25 -15.27
C ALA A 12 -0.39 -6.95 -14.66
N LEU A 13 0.45 -6.18 -13.96
CA LEU A 13 0.07 -4.92 -13.33
C LEU A 13 -0.47 -3.89 -14.34
N MET A 14 0.14 -3.80 -15.53
CA MET A 14 -0.39 -2.95 -16.61
C MET A 14 -1.78 -3.38 -17.09
N LEU A 15 -2.05 -4.69 -17.19
CA LEU A 15 -3.36 -5.20 -17.60
C LEU A 15 -4.43 -4.91 -16.55
N GLU A 16 -4.12 -5.16 -15.28
CA GLU A 16 -5.01 -4.85 -14.16
C GLU A 16 -5.32 -3.35 -14.11
N LEU A 17 -4.31 -2.50 -14.25
CA LEU A 17 -4.50 -1.04 -14.28
C LEU A 17 -5.43 -0.62 -15.44
N LYS A 18 -5.26 -1.21 -16.62
CA LYS A 18 -6.13 -0.94 -17.77
C LYS A 18 -7.56 -1.37 -17.48
N SER A 19 -7.75 -2.56 -16.91
CA SER A 19 -9.07 -3.08 -16.53
C SER A 19 -9.77 -2.16 -15.52
N LEU A 20 -9.05 -1.65 -14.53
CA LEU A 20 -9.57 -0.73 -13.52
C LEU A 20 -9.89 0.67 -14.09
N GLN A 21 -9.21 1.09 -15.15
CA GLN A 21 -9.53 2.34 -15.86
C GLN A 21 -10.74 2.18 -16.78
N GLU A 22 -10.90 1.01 -17.41
CA GLU A 22 -12.06 0.70 -18.26
C GLU A 22 -13.32 0.49 -17.42
N GLU A 23 -13.22 -0.22 -16.30
CA GLU A 23 -14.32 -0.48 -15.36
C GLU A 23 -13.94 0.05 -13.96
N PRO A 24 -14.19 1.34 -13.68
CA PRO A 24 -13.89 1.91 -12.38
C PRO A 24 -14.78 1.28 -11.30
N VAL A 25 -14.16 0.69 -10.30
CA VAL A 25 -14.87 0.06 -9.19
C VAL A 25 -15.53 1.13 -8.32
N GLU A 26 -16.83 0.97 -8.06
CA GLU A 26 -17.57 1.90 -7.21
C GLU A 26 -16.95 1.99 -5.82
N GLY A 27 -16.71 3.22 -5.37
CA GLY A 27 -16.09 3.47 -4.08
C GLY A 27 -14.58 3.24 -4.04
N PHE A 28 -13.91 2.93 -5.16
CA PHE A 28 -12.45 2.89 -5.22
C PHE A 28 -11.92 3.91 -6.22
N ARG A 29 -10.76 4.47 -5.88
CA ARG A 29 -9.94 5.30 -6.77
C ARG A 29 -8.52 4.81 -6.70
N ILE A 30 -7.98 4.38 -7.82
CA ILE A 30 -6.63 3.83 -7.91
C ILE A 30 -5.83 4.74 -8.82
N THR A 31 -4.68 5.20 -8.33
CA THR A 31 -3.79 6.11 -9.02
C THR A 31 -2.35 5.65 -8.85
N LEU A 32 -1.56 5.70 -9.92
CA LEU A 32 -0.11 5.49 -9.79
C LEU A 32 0.52 6.74 -9.17
N VAL A 33 1.46 6.53 -8.24
CA VAL A 33 2.24 7.63 -7.67
C VAL A 33 3.26 8.14 -8.68
N ASP A 34 3.87 7.23 -9.43
CA ASP A 34 4.79 7.50 -10.52
C ASP A 34 4.53 6.53 -11.68
N GLU A 35 4.42 7.04 -12.91
CA GLU A 35 4.12 6.22 -14.09
C GLU A 35 5.29 5.30 -14.50
N SER A 36 6.51 5.60 -14.04
CA SER A 36 7.71 4.77 -14.27
C SER A 36 7.79 3.60 -13.29
N ASP A 37 7.07 3.67 -12.17
CA ASP A 37 7.07 2.63 -11.14
C ASP A 37 5.67 2.02 -10.93
N LEU A 38 5.42 0.94 -11.68
CA LEU A 38 4.18 0.16 -11.62
C LEU A 38 3.95 -0.58 -10.30
N TYR A 39 4.79 -0.41 -9.28
CA TYR A 39 4.64 -1.07 -7.98
C TYR A 39 4.14 -0.10 -6.89
N ASN A 40 4.14 1.22 -7.14
CA ASN A 40 3.72 2.24 -6.18
C ASN A 40 2.35 2.83 -6.54
N TRP A 41 1.31 2.29 -5.91
CA TRP A 41 -0.08 2.67 -6.17
C TRP A 41 -0.65 3.39 -4.96
N GLU A 42 -1.31 4.52 -5.18
CA GLU A 42 -2.18 5.16 -4.20
C GLU A 42 -3.61 4.67 -4.44
N VAL A 43 -4.23 4.15 -3.38
CA VAL A 43 -5.62 3.68 -3.43
C VAL A 43 -6.44 4.49 -2.44
N ALA A 44 -7.53 5.07 -2.91
CA ALA A 44 -8.52 5.72 -2.08
C ALA A 44 -9.84 4.95 -2.10
N ILE A 45 -10.43 4.74 -0.93
CA ILE A 45 -11.66 4.00 -0.72
C ILE A 45 -12.69 4.96 -0.14
N PHE A 46 -13.84 5.05 -0.80
CA PHE A 46 -15.02 5.73 -0.30
C PHE A 46 -15.87 4.71 0.42
N GLY A 47 -16.23 5.00 1.67
CA GLY A 47 -17.04 4.08 2.43
C GLY A 47 -18.46 3.98 1.85
N PRO A 48 -18.96 2.75 1.64
CA PRO A 48 -20.26 2.53 1.01
C PRO A 48 -21.41 3.03 1.91
N PRO A 49 -22.55 3.41 1.30
CA PRO A 49 -23.71 3.84 2.05
C PRO A 49 -24.29 2.69 2.89
N ASN A 50 -24.97 3.02 3.98
CA ASN A 50 -25.52 2.10 4.98
C ASN A 50 -24.47 1.28 5.73
N THR A 51 -23.24 1.78 5.83
CA THR A 51 -22.19 1.18 6.66
C THR A 51 -21.63 2.20 7.66
N LEU A 52 -20.91 1.74 8.68
CA LEU A 52 -20.21 2.62 9.64
C LEU A 52 -19.14 3.50 8.98
N TYR A 53 -18.78 3.21 7.72
CA TYR A 53 -17.80 3.94 6.96
C TYR A 53 -18.43 4.90 5.95
N GLU A 54 -19.77 4.99 5.87
CA GLU A 54 -20.50 5.87 4.96
C GLU A 54 -19.95 7.30 5.00
N GLY A 55 -19.67 7.87 3.83
CA GLY A 55 -19.10 9.22 3.71
C GLY A 55 -17.62 9.33 4.09
N GLY A 56 -16.99 8.23 4.54
CA GLY A 56 -15.57 8.15 4.84
C GLY A 56 -14.72 8.12 3.58
N TYR A 57 -13.51 8.69 3.67
CA TYR A 57 -12.51 8.70 2.62
C TYR A 57 -11.18 8.19 3.17
N PHE A 58 -10.79 6.99 2.75
CA PHE A 58 -9.64 6.27 3.27
C PHE A 58 -8.58 6.16 2.20
N LYS A 59 -7.44 6.80 2.43
CA LYS A 59 -6.26 6.69 1.56
C LYS A 59 -5.30 5.65 2.11
N VAL A 60 -4.92 4.70 1.27
CA VAL A 60 -3.85 3.75 1.54
C VAL A 60 -2.57 4.31 0.92
N PRO A 61 -1.55 4.62 1.73
CA PRO A 61 -0.28 5.09 1.20
C PRO A 61 0.35 4.00 0.32
N PRO A 62 1.11 4.38 -0.71
CA PRO A 62 1.84 3.42 -1.54
C PRO A 62 2.71 2.53 -0.65
N THR A 63 2.74 1.24 -0.96
CA THR A 63 3.57 0.28 -0.23
C THR A 63 5.00 0.78 -0.19
N PRO A 64 5.64 0.90 0.99
CA PRO A 64 7.08 1.11 1.04
C PRO A 64 7.71 -0.13 0.42
N SER A 65 8.20 -0.03 -0.82
CA SER A 65 8.78 -1.13 -1.60
C SER A 65 10.06 -1.73 -1.00
N GLN A 66 10.40 -1.32 0.22
CA GLN A 66 11.40 -1.92 1.06
C GLN A 66 11.03 -1.59 2.50
N THR A 67 10.40 -2.52 3.21
CA THR A 67 10.21 -2.44 4.67
C THR A 67 11.57 -2.47 5.36
N ARG A 68 12.31 -1.36 5.31
CA ARG A 68 13.14 -0.96 6.43
C ARG A 68 12.18 -0.24 7.36
N LEU A 69 11.61 -1.00 8.29
CA LEU A 69 11.18 -0.38 9.54
C LEU A 69 12.38 0.47 10.03
N PRO A 70 12.20 1.76 10.36
CA PRO A 70 13.23 2.42 11.14
C PRO A 70 13.42 1.55 12.37
N ARG A 71 14.64 1.02 12.55
CA ARG A 71 15.05 0.20 13.71
C ARG A 71 14.75 0.87 15.06
N ALA A 72 14.33 2.13 15.06
CA ALA A 72 14.03 2.95 16.22
C ALA A 72 12.63 2.76 16.83
N GLU A 73 11.64 2.17 16.16
CA GLU A 73 10.29 2.02 16.75
C GLU A 73 9.99 0.62 17.31
N ALA A 74 10.99 -0.26 17.37
CA ALA A 74 10.92 -1.44 18.23
C ALA A 74 11.10 -1.10 19.74
N ALA A 75 11.47 0.14 20.07
CA ALA A 75 11.71 0.58 21.45
C ALA A 75 10.52 1.34 22.08
N ALA A 76 9.45 1.63 21.33
CA ALA A 76 8.34 2.46 21.83
C ALA A 76 7.12 1.66 22.34
N PHE A 77 7.14 0.32 22.23
CA PHE A 77 6.17 -0.54 22.89
C PHE A 77 6.86 -1.33 24.00
N GLY A 78 7.07 -0.66 25.14
CA GLY A 78 7.49 -1.30 26.38
C GLY A 78 8.85 -0.87 26.92
N SER A 79 9.02 0.42 27.25
CA SER A 79 9.54 0.69 28.59
C SER A 79 8.45 0.28 29.59
N PHE A 80 8.36 -1.01 29.86
CA PHE A 80 7.75 -1.48 31.11
C PHE A 80 8.80 -1.28 32.19
N PRO A 81 8.60 -0.37 33.15
CA PRO A 81 9.47 -0.30 34.31
C PRO A 81 9.27 -1.59 35.11
N GLY A 82 10.31 -2.41 35.17
CA GLY A 82 10.45 -3.45 36.21
C GLY A 82 10.09 -4.88 35.83
N GLN A 83 10.72 -5.46 34.81
CA GLN A 83 10.84 -6.92 34.73
C GLN A 83 12.26 -7.32 34.30
N GLU A 84 13.05 -7.69 35.32
CA GLU A 84 14.32 -8.39 35.25
C GLU A 84 14.10 -9.76 34.59
N TRP A 85 14.81 -10.02 33.49
CA TRP A 85 15.01 -11.38 33.01
C TRP A 85 16.49 -11.55 32.65
N GLU A 86 17.32 -11.80 33.65
CA GLU A 86 18.60 -12.46 33.41
C GLU A 86 18.83 -13.56 34.45
N ARG A 87 19.09 -14.75 33.89
CA ARG A 87 19.82 -15.89 34.44
C ARG A 87 19.15 -16.75 35.52
N GLY A 88 18.56 -17.84 35.03
CA GLY A 88 18.72 -19.20 35.57
C GLY A 88 19.12 -20.13 34.43
#